data_AF-A0A9Q3EZN0-F1
#
_entry.id   AF-A0A9Q3EZN0-F1
#
_cell.length_a   1.000
_cell.length_b   1.000
_cell.length_c   1.000
_cell.angle_alpha   90.00
_cell.angle_beta   90.00
_cell.angle_gamma   90.00
#
_symmetry.space_group_name_H-M   'P 1'
#
loop_
_entity.id
_entity.type
_entity.pdbx_description
1 polymer ?
#
loop_
_entity_poly.entity_id
_entity_poly.type
_entity_poly.pdbx_seq_one_letter_code
_entity_poly.pdbx_strand_id
1 'polypeptide(L)'
;FSTLCATIDSPDSDHHDRHVSSAIPIYQSATSKGLNGKYDYSHSGNPTHTFLSNHIAKISSAKHAFAITSSMGALDIILRILKPGDEIIAGNDLYGSSDRLLNYLQNHNDIITHHLDTTDINSIKPFLFKDSKAKLVLLESPTNPLLQIVNLQEISRQVKAIIPHALIVVDNTIMSPYSMKPLEFGVDIVYDSATKYLSGRHDLMAGLVICNSDQITKHLAFIIDSINIQIFQKFTIQQKQQLSHHQPS
;
A
#
# COMPACT_ATOMS: atom_id res chain seq x y z
N PHE A 1 3.75 18.35 6.05
CA PHE A 1 4.28 16.98 5.86
C PHE A 1 5.37 16.65 6.87
N SER A 2 6.47 17.42 6.93
CA SER A 2 7.60 17.14 7.85
C SER A 2 7.21 16.97 9.33
N THR A 3 6.28 17.80 9.83
CA THR A 3 5.71 17.62 11.18
C THR A 3 5.06 16.26 11.32
N LEU A 4 4.16 15.88 10.41
CA LEU A 4 3.50 14.58 10.41
C LEU A 4 4.50 13.42 10.33
N CYS A 5 5.63 13.57 9.64
CA CYS A 5 6.65 12.53 9.61
C CYS A 5 7.38 12.37 10.96
N ALA A 6 7.54 13.45 11.72
CA ALA A 6 8.29 13.46 12.98
C ALA A 6 7.40 13.20 14.21
N THR A 7 6.13 13.60 14.16
CA THR A 7 5.18 13.46 15.27
C THR A 7 4.39 12.17 15.12
N ILE A 8 4.57 11.25 16.06
CA ILE A 8 3.77 10.03 16.14
C ILE A 8 2.78 10.21 17.28
N ASP A 9 1.49 10.27 16.95
CA ASP A 9 0.45 10.25 17.97
C ASP A 9 0.10 8.81 18.34
N SER A 10 -0.30 8.60 19.60
CA SER A 10 -0.93 7.33 19.98
C SER A 10 -2.25 7.17 19.23
N PRO A 11 -2.41 6.10 18.42
CA PRO A 11 -3.67 5.84 17.73
C PRO A 11 -4.76 5.33 18.67
N ASP A 12 -4.42 5.08 19.93
CA ASP A 12 -5.31 4.51 20.92
C ASP A 12 -5.18 5.33 22.21
N SER A 13 -6.29 5.92 22.65
CA SER A 13 -6.37 6.65 23.92
C SER A 13 -6.14 5.73 25.12
N ASP A 14 -6.39 4.44 24.96
CA ASP A 14 -6.39 3.46 26.04
C ASP A 14 -5.06 2.69 26.11
N HIS A 15 -4.26 2.72 25.03
CA HIS A 15 -2.93 2.16 24.99
C HIS A 15 -1.87 3.24 25.21
N HIS A 16 -1.61 3.54 26.49
CA HIS A 16 -0.48 4.38 26.89
C HIS A 16 0.77 3.54 27.13
N ASP A 17 1.88 3.90 26.46
CA ASP A 17 3.19 3.42 26.89
C ASP A 17 3.44 3.89 28.32
N ARG A 18 3.63 2.93 29.24
CA ARG A 18 3.85 3.19 30.67
C ARG A 18 5.11 4.01 30.94
N HIS A 19 6.06 3.99 30.00
CA HIS A 19 7.33 4.70 30.13
C HIS A 19 7.32 6.09 29.49
N VAL A 20 6.22 6.47 28.82
CA VAL A 20 6.09 7.77 28.12
C VAL A 20 7.29 8.00 27.19
N SER A 21 7.68 6.95 26.47
CA SER A 21 8.86 6.99 25.60
C SER A 21 8.63 7.97 24.44
N SER A 22 9.65 8.76 24.12
CA SER A 22 9.60 9.66 22.95
C SER A 22 9.55 8.92 21.62
N ALA A 23 9.91 7.64 21.60
CA ALA A 23 9.83 6.76 20.43
C ALA A 23 8.96 5.55 20.78
N ILE A 24 8.22 5.03 19.80
CA ILE A 24 7.38 3.84 20.01
C ILE A 24 8.27 2.64 20.39
N PRO A 25 7.97 1.93 21.49
CA PRO A 25 8.66 0.68 21.81
C PRO A 25 8.45 -0.38 20.72
N ILE A 26 9.45 -1.24 20.55
CA ILE A 26 9.38 -2.35 19.59
C ILE A 26 8.82 -3.57 20.30
N TYR A 27 7.58 -3.95 19.97
CA TYR A 27 6.88 -5.08 20.57
C TYR A 27 7.22 -6.37 19.81
N GLN A 28 8.27 -7.08 20.24
CA GLN A 28 8.73 -8.34 19.61
C GLN A 28 8.07 -9.61 20.21
N SER A 29 7.00 -9.46 20.98
CA SER A 29 6.30 -10.59 21.57
C SER A 29 5.38 -11.25 20.53
N ALA A 30 5.44 -12.57 20.37
CA ALA A 30 4.55 -13.30 19.47
C ALA A 30 3.10 -13.35 19.99
N THR A 31 2.95 -13.42 21.32
CA THR A 31 1.67 -13.45 22.02
C THR A 31 1.62 -12.35 23.06
N SER A 32 0.43 -11.87 23.40
CA SER A 32 0.25 -10.89 24.46
C SER A 32 -0.92 -11.25 25.36
N LYS A 33 -0.63 -11.62 26.61
CA LYS A 33 -1.62 -11.56 27.69
C LYS A 33 -1.73 -10.12 28.17
N GLY A 34 -2.76 -9.39 27.75
CA GLY A 34 -3.20 -8.20 28.50
C GLY A 34 -2.68 -6.84 28.03
N LEU A 35 -2.82 -6.53 26.74
CA LEU A 35 -2.99 -5.14 26.29
C LEU A 35 -4.50 -4.87 26.09
N ASN A 36 -5.25 -4.85 27.19
CA ASN A 36 -6.71 -4.63 27.24
C ASN A 36 -7.56 -5.57 26.35
N GLY A 37 -7.06 -6.75 25.99
CA GLY A 37 -7.76 -7.72 25.13
C GLY A 37 -7.77 -7.36 23.64
N LYS A 38 -7.10 -6.28 23.24
CA LYS A 38 -7.01 -5.83 21.83
C LYS A 38 -5.99 -6.62 21.01
N TYR A 39 -4.91 -7.06 21.66
CA TYR A 39 -3.84 -7.82 21.04
C TYR A 39 -3.75 -9.20 21.71
N ASP A 40 -3.87 -10.25 20.92
CA ASP A 40 -3.72 -11.65 21.38
C ASP A 40 -2.48 -12.28 20.71
N TYR A 41 -2.48 -12.29 19.37
CA TYR A 41 -1.37 -12.79 18.57
C TYR A 41 -0.83 -11.72 17.62
N SER A 42 0.49 -11.61 17.51
CA SER A 42 1.15 -10.51 16.78
C SER A 42 0.88 -10.47 15.28
N HIS A 43 0.42 -11.57 14.65
CA HIS A 43 0.04 -11.55 13.24
C HIS A 43 -1.32 -10.87 13.01
N SER A 44 -2.26 -11.00 13.96
CA SER A 44 -3.57 -10.35 13.91
C SER A 44 -3.52 -8.92 14.43
N GLY A 45 -2.59 -8.65 15.36
CA GLY A 45 -2.38 -7.30 15.84
C GLY A 45 -1.14 -7.17 16.71
N ASN A 46 -0.36 -6.13 16.44
CA ASN A 46 0.79 -5.74 17.22
C ASN A 46 0.77 -4.21 17.42
N PRO A 47 1.11 -3.68 18.61
CA PRO A 47 1.14 -2.24 18.83
C PRO A 47 2.05 -1.53 17.82
N THR A 48 3.30 -1.96 17.67
CA THR A 48 4.25 -1.36 16.72
C THR A 48 3.69 -1.28 15.30
N HIS A 49 2.98 -2.33 14.84
CA HIS A 49 2.35 -2.34 13.52
C HIS A 49 1.16 -1.38 13.44
N THR A 50 0.34 -1.33 14.49
CA THR A 50 -0.80 -0.42 14.59
C THR A 50 -0.33 1.03 14.52
N PHE A 51 0.73 1.37 15.25
CA PHE A 51 1.34 2.69 15.18
C PHE A 51 1.85 3.00 13.76
N LEU A 52 2.55 2.06 13.09
CA LEU A 52 2.99 2.23 11.70
C LEU A 52 1.86 2.55 10.76
N SER A 53 0.85 1.68 10.75
CA SER A 53 -0.30 1.78 9.87
C SER A 53 -0.99 3.13 10.03
N ASN A 54 -1.21 3.56 11.27
CA ASN A 54 -1.83 4.87 11.53
C ASN A 54 -0.93 6.04 11.10
N HIS A 55 0.38 5.93 11.31
CA HIS A 55 1.33 6.96 10.88
C HIS A 55 1.38 7.09 9.35
N ILE A 56 1.45 5.96 8.64
CA ILE A 56 1.41 5.90 7.19
C ILE A 56 0.09 6.47 6.66
N ALA A 57 -1.04 6.09 7.25
CA ALA A 57 -2.35 6.63 6.87
C ALA A 57 -2.36 8.17 7.00
N LYS A 58 -1.83 8.72 8.10
CA LYS A 58 -1.74 10.17 8.31
C LYS A 58 -0.87 10.88 7.27
N ILE A 59 0.36 10.42 7.03
CA ILE A 59 1.26 11.06 6.06
C ILE A 59 0.69 11.00 4.64
N SER A 60 -0.02 9.92 4.31
CA SER A 60 -0.67 9.71 3.02
C SER A 60 -2.06 10.37 2.91
N SER A 61 -2.53 11.05 3.97
CA SER A 61 -3.87 11.65 4.05
C SER A 61 -4.99 10.65 3.72
N ALA A 62 -4.84 9.45 4.27
CA ALA A 62 -5.76 8.33 4.11
C ALA A 62 -6.37 7.93 5.45
N LYS A 63 -7.48 7.19 5.40
CA LYS A 63 -8.11 6.61 6.60
C LYS A 63 -7.40 5.35 7.07
N HIS A 64 -6.94 4.52 6.15
CA HIS A 64 -6.40 3.19 6.47
C HIS A 64 -5.10 2.95 5.73
N ALA A 65 -4.15 2.28 6.40
CA ALA A 65 -2.96 1.76 5.78
C ALA A 65 -2.50 0.45 6.44
N PHE A 66 -1.82 -0.38 5.67
CA PHE A 66 -1.24 -1.64 6.10
C PHE A 66 0.22 -1.69 5.70
N ALA A 67 1.07 -2.20 6.60
CA ALA A 67 2.47 -2.45 6.32
C ALA A 67 2.73 -3.96 6.14
N ILE A 68 3.22 -4.31 4.97
CA ILE A 68 3.39 -5.67 4.45
C ILE A 68 4.89 -5.95 4.29
N THR A 69 5.27 -7.22 4.34
CA THR A 69 6.68 -7.65 4.23
C THR A 69 7.36 -7.29 2.89
N SER A 70 6.61 -7.02 1.83
CA SER A 70 7.14 -6.57 0.53
C SER A 70 6.08 -5.86 -0.31
N SER A 71 6.50 -5.06 -1.30
CA SER A 71 5.57 -4.42 -2.25
C SER A 71 4.84 -5.43 -3.14
N MET A 72 5.49 -6.53 -3.51
CA MET A 72 4.83 -7.57 -4.29
C MET A 72 3.84 -8.38 -3.46
N GLY A 73 4.10 -8.55 -2.15
CA GLY A 73 3.09 -9.05 -1.21
C GLY A 73 1.91 -8.09 -1.09
N ALA A 74 2.15 -6.78 -1.05
CA ALA A 74 1.10 -5.77 -1.06
C ALA A 74 0.23 -5.85 -2.33
N LEU A 75 0.85 -5.95 -3.51
CA LEU A 75 0.12 -6.12 -4.78
C LEU A 75 -0.63 -7.47 -4.83
N ASP A 76 -0.03 -8.58 -4.41
CA ASP A 76 -0.69 -9.90 -4.37
C ASP A 76 -1.96 -9.88 -3.51
N ILE A 77 -1.91 -9.25 -2.32
CA ILE A 77 -3.08 -9.09 -1.45
C ILE A 77 -4.19 -8.30 -2.15
N ILE A 78 -3.84 -7.23 -2.85
CA ILE A 78 -4.80 -6.41 -3.60
C ILE A 78 -5.46 -7.24 -4.71
N LEU A 79 -4.68 -8.03 -5.44
CA LEU A 79 -5.15 -8.84 -6.57
C LEU A 79 -6.04 -10.01 -6.16
N ARG A 80 -6.02 -10.44 -4.90
CA ARG A 80 -6.91 -11.49 -4.36
C ARG A 80 -8.39 -11.12 -4.30
N ILE A 81 -8.74 -9.86 -4.61
CA ILE A 81 -10.14 -9.46 -4.82
C ILE A 81 -10.73 -10.03 -6.12
N LEU A 82 -9.86 -10.40 -7.08
CA LEU A 82 -10.24 -10.89 -8.39
C LEU A 82 -10.71 -12.34 -8.35
N LYS A 83 -11.56 -12.67 -9.30
CA LYS A 83 -12.11 -14.02 -9.53
C LYS A 83 -11.80 -14.47 -10.95
N PRO A 84 -11.78 -15.79 -11.22
CA PRO A 84 -11.69 -16.32 -12.59
C PRO A 84 -12.66 -15.62 -13.54
N GLY A 85 -12.14 -15.16 -14.68
CA GLY A 85 -12.83 -14.40 -15.71
C GLY A 85 -12.83 -12.87 -15.52
N ASP A 86 -12.35 -12.35 -14.38
CA ASP A 86 -12.16 -10.91 -14.19
C ASP A 86 -10.98 -10.40 -15.05
N GLU A 87 -11.05 -9.13 -15.46
CA GLU A 87 -10.01 -8.51 -16.28
C GLU A 87 -9.28 -7.38 -15.55
N ILE A 88 -8.00 -7.23 -15.84
CA ILE A 88 -7.12 -6.15 -15.36
C ILE A 88 -6.73 -5.28 -16.56
N ILE A 89 -6.89 -3.97 -16.44
CA ILE A 89 -6.26 -3.01 -17.35
C ILE A 89 -4.97 -2.54 -16.68
N ALA A 90 -3.82 -2.74 -17.32
CA ALA A 90 -2.51 -2.45 -16.77
C ALA A 90 -1.67 -1.60 -17.72
N GLY A 91 -0.73 -0.82 -17.19
CA GLY A 91 0.29 -0.14 -18.01
C GLY A 91 1.16 -1.14 -18.76
N ASN A 92 1.53 -0.83 -20.00
CA ASN A 92 2.55 -1.58 -20.75
C ASN A 92 3.98 -1.29 -20.28
N ASP A 93 4.17 -0.21 -19.51
CA ASP A 93 5.40 0.14 -18.81
C ASP A 93 5.18 0.06 -17.29
N LEU A 94 5.39 -1.14 -16.74
CA LEU A 94 5.27 -1.42 -15.31
C LEU A 94 6.57 -2.00 -14.77
N TYR A 95 6.75 -1.87 -13.46
CA TYR A 95 7.79 -2.61 -12.77
C TYR A 95 7.74 -4.11 -13.12
N GLY A 96 8.87 -4.67 -13.58
CA GLY A 96 8.92 -6.03 -14.12
C GLY A 96 8.52 -7.16 -13.14
N SER A 97 8.47 -6.92 -11.82
CA SER A 97 7.87 -7.91 -10.91
C SER A 97 6.35 -7.86 -10.89
N SER A 98 5.76 -6.67 -11.08
CA SER A 98 4.30 -6.51 -11.24
C SER A 98 3.85 -7.25 -12.49
N ASP A 99 4.52 -7.01 -13.63
CA ASP A 99 4.23 -7.72 -14.90
C ASP A 99 4.36 -9.25 -14.74
N ARG A 100 5.42 -9.74 -14.10
CA ARG A 100 5.56 -11.19 -13.82
C ARG A 100 4.41 -11.76 -12.98
N LEU A 101 3.92 -11.02 -11.98
CA LEU A 101 2.80 -11.44 -11.14
C LEU A 101 1.48 -11.47 -11.95
N LEU A 102 1.22 -10.45 -12.77
CA LEU A 102 0.04 -10.41 -13.63
C LEU A 102 0.04 -11.57 -14.64
N ASN A 103 1.19 -11.83 -15.28
CA ASN A 103 1.37 -12.97 -16.17
C ASN A 103 1.15 -14.32 -15.47
N TYR A 104 1.57 -14.44 -14.20
CA TYR A 104 1.29 -15.64 -13.41
C TYR A 104 -0.22 -15.85 -13.21
N LEU A 105 -0.94 -14.81 -12.79
CA LEU A 105 -2.40 -14.89 -12.59
C LEU A 105 -3.14 -15.19 -13.89
N GLN A 106 -2.67 -14.65 -15.01
CA GLN A 106 -3.26 -14.94 -16.32
C GLN A 106 -3.11 -16.41 -16.72
N ASN A 107 -1.96 -17.02 -16.46
CA ASN A 107 -1.71 -18.41 -16.84
C ASN A 107 -2.31 -19.43 -15.86
N HIS A 108 -2.57 -19.04 -14.60
CA HIS A 108 -2.91 -19.99 -13.54
C HIS A 108 -4.25 -19.72 -12.83
N ASN A 109 -4.81 -18.52 -12.95
CA ASN A 109 -5.98 -18.09 -12.18
C ASN A 109 -7.13 -17.59 -13.07
N ASP A 110 -7.01 -17.73 -14.40
CA ASP A 110 -8.01 -17.28 -15.38
C ASP A 110 -8.31 -15.77 -15.25
N ILE A 111 -7.27 -14.98 -14.98
CA ILE A 111 -7.36 -13.51 -14.90
C ILE A 111 -6.81 -12.89 -16.19
N ILE A 112 -7.63 -12.15 -16.93
CA ILE A 112 -7.19 -11.60 -18.22
C ILE A 112 -6.52 -10.24 -17.98
N THR A 113 -5.28 -10.05 -18.41
CA THR A 113 -4.59 -8.76 -18.29
C THR A 113 -4.42 -8.10 -19.65
N HIS A 114 -4.89 -6.85 -19.76
CA HIS A 114 -4.71 -6.00 -20.94
C HIS A 114 -3.63 -4.96 -20.65
N HIS A 115 -2.46 -5.14 -21.25
CA HIS A 115 -1.35 -4.19 -21.14
C HIS A 115 -1.47 -3.09 -22.20
N LEU A 116 -1.69 -1.85 -21.77
CA LEU A 116 -2.01 -0.69 -22.61
C LEU A 116 -1.11 0.50 -22.28
N ASP A 117 -0.98 1.44 -23.23
CA ASP A 117 -0.34 2.73 -22.95
C ASP A 117 -1.24 3.59 -22.06
N THR A 118 -1.02 3.54 -20.75
CA THR A 118 -1.83 4.29 -19.78
C THR A 118 -1.59 5.79 -19.78
N THR A 119 -0.60 6.28 -20.54
CA THR A 119 -0.36 7.72 -20.71
C THR A 119 -1.36 8.36 -21.69
N ASP A 120 -1.91 7.55 -22.60
CA ASP A 120 -2.97 7.94 -23.53
C ASP A 120 -4.30 7.30 -23.14
N ILE A 121 -5.22 8.11 -22.65
CA ILE A 121 -6.58 7.68 -22.30
C ILE A 121 -7.32 7.00 -23.47
N ASN A 122 -6.97 7.30 -24.73
CA ASN A 122 -7.61 6.68 -25.88
C ASN A 122 -7.25 5.20 -26.04
N SER A 123 -6.13 4.75 -25.47
CA SER A 123 -5.79 3.32 -25.43
C SER A 123 -6.71 2.55 -24.47
N ILE A 124 -7.17 3.20 -23.40
CA ILE A 124 -7.96 2.60 -22.32
C ILE A 124 -9.46 2.57 -22.69
N LYS A 125 -9.97 3.62 -23.34
CA LYS A 125 -11.40 3.79 -23.69
C LYS A 125 -12.08 2.55 -24.31
N PRO A 126 -11.46 1.79 -25.22
CA PRO A 126 -12.09 0.60 -25.81
C PRO A 126 -12.47 -0.49 -24.78
N PHE A 127 -11.81 -0.50 -23.62
CA PHE A 127 -12.07 -1.44 -22.53
C PHE A 127 -13.05 -0.90 -21.49
N LEU A 128 -13.42 0.39 -21.60
CA LEU A 128 -14.37 1.07 -20.73
C LEU A 128 -15.76 1.06 -21.34
N PHE A 129 -16.54 0.03 -21.02
CA PHE A 129 -17.95 -0.07 -21.40
C PHE A 129 -18.75 -0.77 -20.28
N LYS A 130 -20.07 -0.60 -20.28
CA LYS A 130 -20.95 -0.96 -19.15
C LYS A 130 -20.86 -2.45 -18.74
N ASP A 131 -20.73 -3.33 -19.72
CA ASP A 131 -20.66 -4.79 -19.52
C ASP A 131 -19.22 -5.32 -19.54
N SER A 132 -18.23 -4.42 -19.40
CA SER A 132 -16.82 -4.80 -19.32
C SER A 132 -16.57 -5.63 -18.07
N LYS A 133 -15.73 -6.65 -18.21
CA LYS A 133 -15.26 -7.48 -17.10
C LYS A 133 -14.04 -6.88 -16.40
N ALA A 134 -13.61 -5.69 -16.79
CA ALA A 134 -12.53 -4.96 -16.12
C ALA A 134 -12.89 -4.70 -14.66
N LYS A 135 -12.21 -5.43 -13.76
CA LYS A 135 -12.42 -5.36 -12.33
C LYS A 135 -11.38 -4.47 -11.63
N LEU A 136 -10.22 -4.30 -12.26
CA LEU A 136 -9.10 -3.55 -11.72
C LEU A 136 -8.36 -2.78 -12.83
N VAL A 137 -7.99 -1.54 -12.53
CA VAL A 137 -7.12 -0.70 -13.36
C VAL A 137 -5.85 -0.43 -12.56
N LEU A 138 -4.73 -1.03 -12.98
CA LEU A 138 -3.42 -0.93 -12.34
C LEU A 138 -2.59 0.12 -13.07
N LEU A 139 -2.21 1.18 -12.35
CA LEU A 139 -1.47 2.31 -12.86
C LEU A 139 -0.17 2.51 -12.07
N GLU A 140 0.82 3.11 -12.69
CA GLU A 140 2.09 3.51 -12.09
C GLU A 140 2.44 4.90 -12.63
N SER A 141 2.81 5.85 -11.76
CA SER A 141 3.17 7.20 -12.21
C SER A 141 4.16 7.89 -11.26
N PRO A 142 5.36 8.28 -11.73
CA PRO A 142 5.93 7.94 -13.02
C PRO A 142 6.07 6.43 -13.22
N THR A 143 6.00 5.96 -14.47
CA THR A 143 6.20 4.54 -14.80
C THR A 143 7.66 4.10 -14.61
N ASN A 144 7.89 2.80 -14.53
CA ASN A 144 9.24 2.24 -14.41
C ASN A 144 9.47 1.21 -15.53
N PRO A 145 10.52 1.37 -16.38
CA PRO A 145 11.64 2.33 -16.23
C PRO A 145 11.50 3.66 -16.97
N LEU A 146 10.48 3.88 -17.80
CA LEU A 146 10.47 5.01 -18.75
C LEU A 146 10.09 6.36 -18.13
N LEU A 147 9.65 6.38 -16.86
CA LEU A 147 9.26 7.58 -16.12
C LEU A 147 8.16 8.38 -16.81
N GLN A 148 7.26 7.69 -17.51
CA GLN A 148 6.12 8.33 -18.16
C GLN A 148 5.10 8.78 -17.11
N ILE A 149 4.38 9.86 -17.42
CA ILE A 149 3.41 10.45 -16.50
C ILE A 149 2.00 10.03 -16.91
N VAL A 150 1.27 9.45 -15.96
CA VAL A 150 -0.11 9.00 -16.16
C VAL A 150 -1.07 9.99 -15.53
N ASN A 151 -2.11 10.42 -16.28
CA ASN A 151 -3.14 11.31 -15.75
C ASN A 151 -4.14 10.53 -14.88
N LEU A 152 -3.79 10.32 -13.61
CA LEU A 152 -4.58 9.55 -12.65
C LEU A 152 -6.00 10.10 -12.48
N GLN A 153 -6.16 11.43 -12.44
CA GLN A 153 -7.46 12.05 -12.23
C GLN A 153 -8.41 11.79 -13.40
N GLU A 154 -7.91 11.94 -14.63
CA GLU A 154 -8.74 11.75 -15.82
C GLU A 154 -9.11 10.28 -16.02
N ILE A 155 -8.16 9.36 -15.85
CA ILE A 155 -8.44 7.92 -15.91
C ILE A 155 -9.45 7.55 -14.82
N SER A 156 -9.25 8.03 -13.59
CA SER A 156 -10.16 7.70 -12.49
C SER A 156 -11.57 8.19 -12.72
N ARG A 157 -11.71 9.43 -13.21
CA ARG A 157 -13.00 10.00 -13.58
C ARG A 157 -13.71 9.16 -14.64
N GLN A 158 -13.02 8.74 -15.71
CA GLN A 158 -13.63 7.94 -16.77
C GLN A 158 -13.98 6.52 -16.34
N VAL A 159 -13.06 5.84 -15.66
CA VAL A 159 -13.28 4.47 -15.15
C VAL A 159 -14.48 4.47 -14.20
N LYS A 160 -14.55 5.40 -13.25
CA LYS A 160 -15.66 5.47 -12.29
C LYS A 160 -16.99 5.88 -12.93
N ALA A 161 -16.96 6.66 -14.01
CA ALA A 161 -18.17 7.04 -14.73
C ALA A 161 -18.80 5.86 -15.51
N ILE A 162 -17.98 4.93 -16.02
CA ILE A 162 -18.45 3.85 -16.90
C ILE A 162 -18.54 2.50 -16.18
N ILE A 163 -17.55 2.19 -15.34
CA ILE A 163 -17.40 0.93 -14.59
C ILE A 163 -17.18 1.27 -13.11
N PRO A 164 -18.20 1.78 -12.39
CA PRO A 164 -18.05 2.32 -11.03
C PRO A 164 -17.53 1.30 -10.01
N HIS A 165 -17.69 0.00 -10.30
CA HIS A 165 -17.26 -1.11 -9.46
C HIS A 165 -15.82 -1.59 -9.73
N ALA A 166 -15.16 -1.07 -10.77
CA ALA A 166 -13.75 -1.34 -11.04
C ALA A 166 -12.88 -0.58 -10.04
N LEU A 167 -11.89 -1.27 -9.47
CA LEU A 167 -10.94 -0.66 -8.56
C LEU A 167 -9.79 -0.03 -9.32
N ILE A 168 -9.37 1.14 -8.88
CA ILE A 168 -8.21 1.85 -9.41
C ILE A 168 -7.12 1.73 -8.38
N VAL A 169 -6.02 1.12 -8.80
CA VAL A 169 -4.86 0.82 -7.97
C VAL A 169 -3.65 1.53 -8.54
N VAL A 170 -2.94 2.29 -7.71
CA VAL A 170 -1.74 3.03 -8.13
C VAL A 170 -0.52 2.56 -7.34
N ASP A 171 0.54 2.21 -8.07
CA ASP A 171 1.90 2.15 -7.53
C ASP A 171 2.43 3.58 -7.39
N ASN A 172 2.62 4.04 -6.16
CA ASN A 172 3.10 5.39 -5.86
C ASN A 172 4.56 5.40 -5.40
N THR A 173 5.29 4.29 -5.60
CA THR A 173 6.64 4.08 -5.09
C THR A 173 7.60 5.21 -5.44
N ILE A 174 7.59 5.68 -6.68
CA ILE A 174 8.53 6.72 -7.16
C ILE A 174 8.23 8.08 -6.53
N MET A 175 6.96 8.46 -6.45
CA MET A 175 6.57 9.77 -5.92
C MET A 175 6.61 9.82 -4.40
N SER A 176 6.28 8.69 -3.75
CA SER A 176 6.00 8.58 -2.31
C SER A 176 4.85 9.51 -1.86
N PRO A 177 4.29 9.35 -0.65
CA PRO A 177 3.25 10.26 -0.14
C PRO A 177 3.71 11.71 0.04
N TYR A 178 5.02 11.99 -0.10
CA TYR A 178 5.55 13.35 -0.08
C TYR A 178 5.19 14.12 -1.34
N SER A 179 5.35 13.50 -2.53
CA SER A 179 5.22 14.20 -3.81
C SER A 179 3.85 14.03 -4.43
N MET A 180 3.17 12.92 -4.15
CA MET A 180 1.85 12.63 -4.71
C MET A 180 1.00 11.79 -3.74
N LYS A 181 -0.28 12.15 -3.62
CA LYS A 181 -1.28 11.40 -2.85
C LYS A 181 -2.38 10.91 -3.79
N PRO A 182 -2.22 9.72 -4.40
CA PRO A 182 -3.11 9.29 -5.48
C PRO A 182 -4.59 9.23 -5.12
N LEU A 183 -4.92 8.97 -3.84
CA LEU A 183 -6.30 8.93 -3.35
C LEU A 183 -7.05 10.27 -3.55
N GLU A 184 -6.34 11.40 -3.62
CA GLU A 184 -6.92 12.72 -3.93
C GLU A 184 -7.37 12.84 -5.40
N PHE A 185 -6.89 11.94 -6.28
CA PHE A 185 -7.22 11.91 -7.71
C PHE A 185 -8.28 10.85 -8.07
N GLY A 186 -9.00 10.29 -7.09
CA GLY A 186 -10.07 9.31 -7.32
C GLY A 186 -9.61 7.85 -7.38
N VAL A 187 -8.36 7.58 -6.98
CA VAL A 187 -7.80 6.24 -6.82
C VAL A 187 -8.39 5.57 -5.59
N ASP A 188 -8.68 4.26 -5.67
CA ASP A 188 -9.25 3.52 -4.53
C ASP A 188 -8.18 2.97 -3.58
N ILE A 189 -7.08 2.46 -4.15
CA ILE A 189 -6.00 1.81 -3.42
C ILE A 189 -4.67 2.32 -3.93
N VAL A 190 -3.78 2.67 -3.01
CA VAL A 190 -2.38 2.98 -3.30
C VAL A 190 -1.53 1.89 -2.69
N TYR A 191 -0.51 1.43 -3.40
CA TYR A 191 0.55 0.64 -2.80
C TYR A 191 1.92 1.24 -3.09
N ASP A 192 2.84 1.05 -2.15
CA ASP A 192 4.20 1.57 -2.23
C ASP A 192 5.21 0.46 -1.93
N SER A 193 6.35 0.49 -2.60
CA SER A 193 7.56 -0.16 -2.12
C SER A 193 8.25 0.72 -1.09
N ALA A 194 7.90 0.51 0.18
CA ALA A 194 8.57 1.17 1.29
C ALA A 194 10.06 0.85 1.40
N THR A 195 10.51 -0.22 0.72
CA THR A 195 11.93 -0.54 0.46
C THR A 195 12.72 0.60 -0.20
N LYS A 196 12.05 1.48 -0.95
CA LYS A 196 12.66 2.54 -1.75
C LYS A 196 12.75 3.85 -0.97
N TYR A 197 12.03 4.88 -1.40
CA TYR A 197 12.14 6.23 -0.85
C TYR A 197 11.68 6.35 0.60
N LEU A 198 10.71 5.54 1.04
CA LEU A 198 10.19 5.62 2.41
C LEU A 198 11.16 5.10 3.48
N SER A 199 11.84 3.97 3.24
CA SER A 199 12.99 3.55 4.07
C SER A 199 14.18 4.47 3.83
N GLY A 200 14.50 4.74 2.56
CA GLY A 200 15.60 5.59 2.14
C GLY A 200 16.99 5.04 2.45
N ARG A 201 17.11 3.80 2.94
CA ARG A 201 18.37 3.24 3.48
C ARG A 201 18.74 1.84 2.96
N HIS A 202 17.94 1.27 2.06
CA HIS A 202 18.20 -0.04 1.44
C HIS A 202 18.39 -1.20 2.43
N ASP A 203 17.93 -1.06 3.67
CA ASP A 203 18.10 -2.03 4.77
C ASP A 203 16.79 -2.71 5.18
N LEU A 204 15.69 -2.41 4.50
CA LEU A 204 14.35 -2.88 4.79
C LEU A 204 13.64 -3.28 3.51
N MET A 205 13.03 -4.46 3.51
CA MET A 205 12.02 -4.81 2.51
C MET A 205 10.64 -4.61 3.12
N ALA A 206 9.82 -3.80 2.46
CA ALA A 206 8.49 -3.48 2.92
C ALA A 206 7.59 -3.05 1.77
N GLY A 207 6.30 -3.36 1.90
CA GLY A 207 5.22 -2.84 1.07
C GLY A 207 4.21 -2.09 1.92
N LEU A 208 3.52 -1.12 1.35
CA LEU A 208 2.38 -0.46 1.96
C LEU A 208 1.14 -0.68 1.11
N VAL A 209 -0.03 -0.76 1.75
CA VAL A 209 -1.34 -0.67 1.09
C VAL A 209 -2.14 0.39 1.80
N ILE A 210 -2.68 1.37 1.08
CA ILE A 210 -3.31 2.57 1.62
C ILE A 210 -4.65 2.78 0.91
N CYS A 211 -5.74 3.01 1.67
CA CYS A 211 -7.06 3.27 1.08
C CYS A 211 -7.98 4.05 2.03
N ASN A 212 -9.10 4.55 1.50
CA ASN A 212 -10.12 5.28 2.26
C ASN A 212 -11.42 4.50 2.49
N SER A 213 -11.62 3.38 1.79
CA SER A 213 -12.84 2.59 1.89
C SER A 213 -12.77 1.59 3.03
N ASP A 214 -13.72 1.66 3.97
CA ASP A 214 -13.84 0.71 5.07
C ASP A 214 -14.14 -0.71 4.56
N GLN A 215 -14.85 -0.84 3.45
CA GLN A 215 -15.15 -2.14 2.83
C GLN A 215 -13.88 -2.78 2.26
N ILE A 216 -13.08 -2.02 1.52
CA ILE A 216 -11.78 -2.49 1.00
C ILE A 216 -10.87 -2.86 2.17
N THR A 217 -10.82 -2.02 3.20
CA THR A 217 -10.00 -2.23 4.40
C THR A 217 -10.35 -3.54 5.10
N LYS A 218 -11.64 -3.84 5.31
CA LYS A 218 -12.06 -5.11 5.91
C LYS A 218 -11.61 -6.33 5.09
N HIS A 219 -11.71 -6.25 3.77
CA HIS A 219 -11.28 -7.32 2.89
C HIS A 219 -9.76 -7.53 2.91
N LEU A 220 -8.99 -6.44 2.80
CA LEU A 220 -7.53 -6.49 2.88
C LEU A 220 -7.05 -7.02 4.24
N ALA A 221 -7.64 -6.55 5.34
CA ALA A 221 -7.31 -7.01 6.69
C ALA A 221 -7.55 -8.51 6.85
N PHE A 222 -8.69 -9.02 6.35
CA PHE A 222 -8.99 -10.45 6.36
C PHE A 222 -7.92 -11.27 5.62
N ILE A 223 -7.50 -10.83 4.42
CA ILE A 223 -6.46 -11.53 3.66
C ILE A 223 -5.13 -11.48 4.40
N ILE A 224 -4.72 -10.30 4.88
CA ILE A 224 -3.44 -10.10 5.58
C ILE A 224 -3.32 -11.05 6.79
N ASP A 225 -4.38 -11.15 7.58
CA ASP A 225 -4.44 -12.04 8.74
C ASP A 225 -4.48 -13.52 8.31
N SER A 226 -5.20 -13.85 7.24
CA SER A 226 -5.29 -15.23 6.71
C SER A 226 -3.94 -15.78 6.23
N ILE A 227 -3.04 -14.94 5.74
CA ILE A 227 -1.73 -15.35 5.19
C ILE A 227 -0.53 -14.91 6.05
N ASN A 228 -0.76 -14.25 7.19
CA ASN A 228 0.27 -13.84 8.15
C ASN A 228 1.43 -13.02 7.55
N ILE A 229 1.12 -12.03 6.71
CA ILE A 229 2.13 -11.28 5.92
C ILE A 229 2.40 -9.85 6.43
N GLN A 230 1.98 -9.54 7.65
CA GLN A 230 2.29 -8.25 8.26
C GLN A 230 3.79 -8.13 8.56
N ILE A 231 4.38 -6.95 8.36
CA ILE A 231 5.82 -6.76 8.53
C ILE A 231 6.24 -6.92 9.99
N PHE A 232 7.09 -7.90 10.30
CA PHE A 232 7.58 -8.16 11.67
C PHE A 232 8.92 -7.48 12.00
N GLN A 233 9.55 -6.81 11.03
CA GLN A 233 10.92 -6.31 11.19
C GLN A 233 11.04 -4.97 11.92
N LYS A 234 12.22 -4.80 12.55
CA LYS A 234 12.69 -3.59 13.24
C LYS A 234 12.25 -2.32 12.52
N PHE A 235 11.59 -1.44 13.27
CA PHE A 235 11.28 -0.08 12.85
C PHE A 235 12.54 0.78 12.77
N THR A 236 13.32 0.62 11.70
CA THR A 236 14.54 1.43 11.47
C THR A 236 14.23 2.76 10.76
N ILE A 237 12.97 3.01 10.37
CA ILE A 237 12.59 4.23 9.63
C ILE A 237 12.82 5.50 10.47
N GLN A 238 12.85 5.44 11.81
CA GLN A 238 13.10 6.61 12.66
C GLN A 238 14.22 6.47 13.71
N GLN A 239 14.58 5.27 14.18
CA GLN A 239 15.37 5.18 15.41
C GLN A 239 16.88 5.46 15.29
N LYS A 240 17.45 5.61 14.08
CA LYS A 240 18.90 5.88 13.94
C LYS A 240 19.29 7.33 13.63
N GLN A 241 18.35 8.28 13.54
CA GLN A 241 18.72 9.70 13.43
C GLN A 241 19.25 10.29 14.75
N GLN A 242 18.97 9.66 15.90
CA GLN A 242 19.44 10.13 17.20
C GLN A 242 20.77 9.49 17.66
N LEU A 243 21.25 8.43 17.01
CA LEU A 243 22.42 7.68 17.47
C LEU A 243 23.70 7.93 16.66
N SER A 244 23.66 8.73 15.57
CA SER A 244 24.84 9.04 14.75
C SER A 244 25.55 10.35 15.10
N HIS A 245 25.11 11.07 16.14
CA HIS A 245 25.75 12.33 16.58
C HIS A 245 26.58 12.23 17.87
N HIS A 246 26.86 11.01 18.35
CA HIS A 246 27.79 10.78 19.46
C HIS A 246 28.89 9.81 19.08
N GLN A 247 29.85 10.31 18.29
CA GLN A 247 31.23 9.87 18.43
C GLN A 247 32.05 11.10 18.84
N PRO A 248 32.62 11.14 20.05
CA PRO A 248 33.61 12.15 20.39
C PRO A 248 34.92 11.86 19.63
N SER A 249 35.51 12.93 19.11
CA SER A 249 36.90 13.03 18.68
C SER A 249 37.88 12.68 19.80
#